data_AF-A0ABD5SIC2-F1
#
_entry.id   AF-A0ABD5SIC2-F1
#
_cell.length_a   1.000
_cell.length_b   1.000
_cell.length_c   1.000
_cell.angle_alpha   90.00
_cell.angle_beta   90.00
_cell.angle_gamma   90.00
#
_symmetry.space_group_name_H-M   'P 1'
#
loop_
_entity.id
_entity.type
_entity.pdbx_description
1 polymer ?
#
loop_
_entity_poly.entity_id
_entity_poly.type
_entity_poly.pdbx_seq_one_letter_code
_entity_poly.pdbx_strand_id
1 'polypeptide(L)' 'HRVATMCMGEPGRHTRAVTPVYGSRIGYAPVDAADATAPGQFPLATLRTLVDGLRDGSGPE' A
#
# COMPACT_ATOMS: atom_id res chain seq x y z
N HIS A 1 4.95 -18.60 5.94
CA HIS A 1 5.59 -17.46 6.62
C HIS A 1 4.77 -16.19 6.39
N ARG A 2 4.81 -15.22 7.31
CA ARG A 2 4.22 -13.87 7.10
C ARG A 2 5.34 -12.95 6.63
N VAL A 3 5.18 -12.32 5.47
CA VAL A 3 6.22 -11.47 4.84
C VAL A 3 5.63 -10.09 4.57
N ALA A 4 6.42 -9.04 4.80
CA ALA A 4 6.11 -7.66 4.43
C ALA A 4 7.08 -7.22 3.31
N THR A 5 6.55 -6.86 2.15
CA THR A 5 7.37 -6.50 0.98
C THR A 5 6.82 -5.25 0.34
N MET A 6 7.73 -4.31 0.06
CA MET A 6 7.45 -3.08 -0.67
C MET A 6 8.74 -2.58 -1.32
N CYS A 7 8.59 -1.86 -2.43
CA CYS A 7 9.62 -1.00 -2.99
C CYS A 7 9.41 0.43 -2.49
N MET A 8 10.49 1.10 -2.12
CA MET A 8 10.44 2.49 -1.61
C MET A 8 10.47 3.51 -2.75
N GLY A 9 10.09 4.75 -2.42
CA GLY A 9 10.15 5.88 -3.34
C GLY A 9 9.00 5.90 -4.33
N GLU A 10 8.91 6.97 -5.12
CA GLU A 10 7.81 7.16 -6.06
C GLU A 10 7.67 6.03 -7.10
N PRO A 11 8.75 5.53 -7.74
CA PRO A 11 8.62 4.42 -8.67
C PRO A 11 8.07 3.15 -8.03
N GLY A 12 8.46 2.88 -6.77
CA GLY A 12 8.06 1.71 -6.01
C GLY A 12 6.70 1.84 -5.32
N ARG A 13 6.12 3.04 -5.29
CA ARG A 13 4.94 3.37 -4.48
C ARG A 13 3.75 2.44 -4.73
N HIS A 14 3.51 2.07 -5.98
CA HIS A 14 2.44 1.14 -6.37
C HIS A 14 2.51 -0.22 -5.65
N THR A 15 3.73 -0.73 -5.36
CA THR A 15 3.91 -2.01 -4.67
C THR A 15 3.26 -2.02 -3.29
N ARG A 16 3.15 -0.87 -2.62
CA ARG A 16 2.48 -0.79 -1.30
C ARG A 16 1.00 -1.18 -1.37
N ALA A 17 0.34 -0.97 -2.51
CA ALA A 17 -1.05 -1.34 -2.73
C ALA A 17 -1.20 -2.75 -3.32
N VAL A 18 -0.33 -3.15 -4.26
CA VAL A 18 -0.50 -4.40 -5.02
C VAL A 18 0.16 -5.64 -4.41
N THR A 19 1.17 -5.48 -3.54
CA THR A 19 1.88 -6.64 -2.96
C THR A 19 1.03 -7.60 -2.12
N PRO A 20 -0.14 -7.22 -1.55
CA PRO A 20 -1.08 -8.20 -1.00
C PRO A 20 -1.52 -9.27 -1.99
N VAL A 21 -1.67 -8.93 -3.28
CA VAL A 21 -2.01 -9.90 -4.36
C VAL A 21 -0.86 -10.89 -4.59
N TYR A 22 0.38 -10.43 -4.42
CA TYR A 22 1.59 -11.24 -4.59
C TYR A 22 2.04 -11.96 -3.30
N GLY A 23 1.22 -11.93 -2.24
CA GLY A 23 1.44 -12.71 -1.02
C GLY A 23 2.05 -11.94 0.16
N SER A 24 2.32 -10.64 0.03
CA SER A 24 2.67 -9.82 1.19
C SER A 24 1.49 -9.70 2.15
N ARG A 25 1.73 -9.87 3.45
CA ARG A 25 0.67 -9.95 4.47
C ARG A 25 0.55 -8.69 5.32
N ILE A 26 1.53 -7.81 5.27
CA ILE A 26 1.61 -6.62 6.15
C ILE A 26 2.00 -5.42 5.28
N GLY A 27 1.18 -4.38 5.32
CA GLY A 27 1.46 -3.08 4.70
C GLY A 27 1.69 -2.00 5.75
N TYR A 28 2.38 -0.93 5.36
CA TYR A 28 2.67 0.22 6.22
C TYR A 28 2.23 1.51 5.56
N ALA A 29 1.47 2.31 6.29
CA ALA A 29 1.07 3.66 5.95
C ALA A 29 1.07 4.53 7.21
N PRO A 30 1.44 5.81 7.11
CA PRO A 30 1.39 6.73 8.24
C PRO A 30 -0.05 7.19 8.47
N VAL A 31 -0.36 7.52 9.72
CA VAL A 31 -1.69 8.05 10.12
C VAL A 31 -1.84 9.48 9.61
N ASP A 32 -0.83 10.31 9.86
CA ASP A 32 -0.66 11.63 9.23
C ASP A 32 0.30 11.51 8.05
N ALA A 33 -0.07 12.06 6.88
CA ALA A 33 0.78 12.05 5.70
C ALA A 33 2.10 12.80 5.89
N ALA A 34 2.13 13.81 6.77
CA ALA A 34 3.33 14.56 7.10
C ALA A 34 4.37 13.72 7.86
N ASP A 35 3.94 12.69 8.59
CA ASP A 35 4.78 11.80 9.40
C ASP A 35 5.21 10.54 8.63
N ALA A 36 5.42 10.65 7.32
CA ALA A 36 5.83 9.53 6.49
C ALA A 36 7.19 8.97 6.98
N THR A 37 7.19 7.70 7.40
CA THR A 37 8.37 7.02 7.94
C THR A 37 9.26 6.38 6.87
N ALA A 38 8.77 6.33 5.63
CA ALA A 38 9.52 5.82 4.49
C ALA A 38 9.09 6.49 3.17
N PRO A 39 10.00 6.65 2.19
CA PRO A 39 9.66 7.24 0.90
C PRO A 39 8.57 6.48 0.14
N GLY A 40 7.69 7.22 -0.53
CA GLY A 40 6.62 6.67 -1.37
C GLY A 40 5.46 6.05 -0.58
N GLN A 41 5.24 6.44 0.68
CA GLN A 41 4.05 6.02 1.43
C GLN A 41 2.77 6.68 0.89
N PHE A 42 1.66 5.98 1.01
CA PHE A 42 0.31 6.55 0.86
C PHE A 42 -0.23 6.90 2.25
N PRO A 43 -1.06 7.96 2.39
CA PRO A 43 -1.86 8.13 3.59
C PRO A 43 -2.68 6.86 3.88
N LEU A 44 -2.91 6.55 5.17
CA LEU A 44 -3.59 5.30 5.57
C LEU A 44 -4.95 5.11 4.88
N ALA A 45 -5.77 6.17 4.80
CA ALA A 45 -7.07 6.10 4.14
C ALA A 45 -6.97 5.81 2.63
N THR A 46 -5.98 6.39 1.96
CA THR A 46 -5.72 6.14 0.54
C THR A 46 -5.26 4.71 0.32
N LEU A 47 -4.31 4.22 1.13
CA LEU A 47 -3.83 2.85 1.01
C LEU A 47 -4.96 1.84 1.21
N ARG A 48 -5.80 2.06 2.22
CA ARG A 48 -6.98 1.23 2.47
C ARG A 48 -7.87 1.16 1.23
N THR A 49 -8.23 2.31 0.65
CA THR A 49 -9.11 2.36 -0.52
C THR A 49 -8.53 1.59 -1.70
N LEU A 50 -7.23 1.73 -1.97
CA LEU A 50 -6.55 1.01 -3.04
C LEU A 50 -6.55 -0.51 -2.82
N VAL A 51 -6.27 -0.94 -1.58
CA VAL A 51 -6.24 -2.37 -1.24
C VAL A 51 -7.64 -2.98 -1.28
N ASP A 52 -8.66 -2.27 -0.78
CA ASP A 52 -10.05 -2.71 -0.80
C ASP A 52 -10.54 -2.87 -2.26
N GLY A 53 -10.28 -1.88 -3.14
CA GLY A 53 -10.63 -1.98 -4.56
C GLY A 53 -9.95 -3.14 -5.30
N LEU A 54 -8.69 -3.46 -4.96
CA LEU A 54 -7.97 -4.60 -5.53
C LEU A 54 -8.48 -5.96 -5.02
N ARG A 55 -9.06 -6.01 -3.81
CA ARG A 55 -9.65 -7.23 -3.24
C ARG A 55 -11.05 -7.50 -3.76
N ASP A 56 -11.81 -6.44 -3.97
CA ASP A 56 -13.22 -6.53 -4.38
C ASP A 56 -13.37 -6.67 -5.90
N GLY A 57 -12.29 -6.48 -6.68
CA GLY A 57 -12.27 -6.65 -8.14
C GLY A 57 -12.91 -5.48 -8.90
N SER A 58 -13.42 -4.47 -8.20
CA SER A 58 -13.93 -3.23 -8.75
C SER A 58 -12.82 -2.18 -8.79
N GLY A 59 -12.24 -1.96 -9.98
CA GLY A 59 -11.49 -0.73 -10.24
C GLY A 59 -12.40 0.50 -10.13
N PRO A 60 -11.85 1.69 -9.87
CA PRO A 60 -12.68 2.91 -9.83
C PRO A 60 -13.31 3.16 -11.20
N GLU A 61 -14.61 3.47 -11.23
CA GLU A 61 -15.31 4.04 -12.40
C GLU A 61 -14.84 5.47 -12.69
#